data_AF-A0A2N1PNR4-F1
#
_entry.id   AF-A0A2N1PNR4-F1
#
_cell.length_a   1.000
_cell.length_b   1.000
_cell.length_c   1.000
_cell.angle_alpha   90.00
_cell.angle_beta   90.00
_cell.angle_gamma   90.00
#
_symmetry.space_group_name_H-M   'P 1'
#
loop_
_entity.id
_entity.type
_entity.pdbx_description
1 polymer ?
#
loop_
_entity_poly.entity_id
_entity_poly.type
_entity_poly.pdbx_seq_one_letter_code
_entity_poly.pdbx_strand_id
1 'polypeptide(L)'
;MSQIMQNDSRVQLPIACGVVIHEDRVLMVLRRDSELSEAHGVWELPGGKIEFGETSVQAAVREVYEETGFRVEAGPLLPVCHSNVWNYPDRQIQVFLLCHICRLIEDSDGETEISDSFNDPRVMDVNWLTLEEIRGLPTIDGTDSIIDALSNHVGFQRSEKKAAASSLPTGKLSPEILDSFLGAMVCEANAGNSDSPLFPPPRDTSMVIGPANGEDSAVLKAGDGTIVVTTDPITFSTSRLADYCVSVNANDIAASGALPAFMTVVLLIPSHGGWTESHLQNLALELGRCCRSRGITVVGGHTEVTEMVNSPVMVGQMIGVPGPCGIIGTSTARAGDALLLTKWAGIEGTAIIAGEKGSLLEKFMGSDFVGRAASFLDDPGISVLADSMALTQEFARDCGAGVQCPLHAMHDVTEGGVATGAWEMASASGVGVRVYADRVPLLPETNRICSHFGLDFLGLISSGSLLVALAPAALSRAISCLEEAGINATHIGDFTENCEYVLIRNGESGVLPRFHSDEVIRAMKFQA
;
A
#
# COMPACT_ATOMS: atom_id res chain seq x y z
N MET A 1 17.76 4.67 -59.31
CA MET A 1 18.08 3.35 -58.74
C MET A 1 19.44 2.84 -59.22
N SER A 2 20.49 3.68 -59.17
CA SER A 2 21.87 3.28 -59.51
C SER A 2 22.86 4.37 -59.11
N GLN A 3 23.06 4.56 -57.82
CA GLN A 3 24.20 5.27 -57.25
C GLN A 3 24.15 4.99 -55.75
N ILE A 4 24.97 4.05 -55.29
CA ILE A 4 25.57 3.90 -53.95
C ILE A 4 26.27 2.53 -54.03
N MET A 5 27.44 2.53 -54.65
CA MET A 5 28.53 1.57 -54.39
C MET A 5 29.81 2.32 -54.76
N GLN A 6 30.04 3.44 -54.09
CA GLN A 6 31.41 3.74 -53.72
C GLN A 6 31.71 2.83 -52.53
N ASN A 7 32.88 2.21 -52.50
CA ASN A 7 33.47 1.66 -51.28
C ASN A 7 33.62 2.84 -50.32
N ASP A 8 32.52 3.23 -49.68
CA ASP A 8 32.55 4.19 -48.62
C ASP A 8 33.07 3.40 -47.44
N SER A 9 34.33 3.65 -47.11
CA SER A 9 35.03 3.00 -46.02
C SER A 9 34.43 3.37 -44.66
N ARG A 10 33.22 3.95 -44.61
CA ARG A 10 32.51 4.42 -43.41
C ARG A 10 31.24 3.61 -43.21
N VAL A 11 31.10 2.99 -42.05
CA VAL A 11 29.96 2.11 -41.71
C VAL A 11 29.34 2.55 -40.38
N GLN A 12 28.01 2.58 -40.30
CA GLN A 12 27.26 2.79 -39.05
C GLN A 12 26.61 1.48 -38.63
N LEU A 13 26.79 1.09 -37.37
CA LEU A 13 26.31 -0.19 -36.83
C LEU A 13 25.53 0.00 -35.52
N PRO A 14 24.27 -0.44 -35.44
CA PRO A 14 23.61 -0.60 -34.15
C PRO A 14 24.11 -1.88 -33.47
N ILE A 15 24.46 -1.77 -32.20
CA ILE A 15 24.91 -2.85 -31.33
C ILE A 15 23.94 -2.93 -30.16
N ALA A 16 23.47 -4.13 -29.85
CA ALA A 16 22.61 -4.37 -28.69
C ALA A 16 23.44 -5.01 -27.56
N CYS A 17 23.37 -4.43 -26.37
CA CYS A 17 24.07 -4.92 -25.18
C CYS A 17 23.08 -5.32 -24.10
N GLY A 18 23.38 -6.39 -23.37
CA GLY A 18 22.64 -6.78 -22.18
C GLY A 18 23.33 -6.31 -20.91
N VAL A 19 22.64 -5.50 -20.10
CA VAL A 19 23.09 -5.18 -18.75
C VAL A 19 22.45 -6.16 -17.78
N VAL A 20 23.23 -7.14 -17.34
CA VAL A 20 22.76 -8.17 -16.40
C VAL A 20 23.25 -7.82 -15.00
N ILE A 21 22.33 -7.68 -14.05
CA ILE A 21 22.64 -7.37 -12.65
C ILE A 21 22.21 -8.55 -11.77
N HIS A 22 23.13 -9.05 -10.96
CA HIS A 22 22.90 -10.10 -9.97
C HIS A 22 23.73 -9.82 -8.72
N GLU A 23 23.12 -9.87 -7.53
CA GLU A 23 23.79 -9.62 -6.24
C GLU A 23 24.72 -8.39 -6.22
N ASP A 24 24.23 -7.24 -6.68
CA ASP A 24 25.00 -5.98 -6.79
C ASP A 24 26.30 -6.11 -7.62
N ARG A 25 26.29 -6.98 -8.63
CA ARG A 25 27.36 -7.11 -9.61
C ARG A 25 26.78 -7.06 -11.01
N VAL A 26 27.53 -6.43 -11.92
CA VAL A 26 27.23 -6.40 -13.34
C VAL A 26 28.06 -7.47 -14.02
N LEU A 27 27.41 -8.23 -14.91
CA LEU A 27 28.09 -9.18 -15.77
C LEU A 27 28.91 -8.43 -16.82
N MET A 28 30.22 -8.66 -16.83
CA MET A 28 31.16 -8.03 -17.76
C MET A 28 31.95 -9.10 -18.50
N VAL A 29 32.32 -8.80 -19.75
CA VAL A 29 33.14 -9.66 -20.60
C VAL A 29 34.47 -8.96 -20.93
N LEU A 30 35.57 -9.71 -20.91
CA LEU A 30 36.89 -9.19 -21.26
C LEU A 30 37.14 -9.42 -22.75
N ARG A 31 37.28 -8.32 -23.51
CA ARG A 31 37.35 -8.35 -24.96
C ARG A 31 38.69 -8.84 -25.50
N ARG A 32 38.65 -9.76 -26.48
CA ARG A 32 39.76 -10.15 -27.36
C ARG A 32 39.60 -9.49 -28.72
N ASP A 33 40.43 -8.50 -29.01
CA ASP A 33 40.53 -7.91 -30.35
C ASP A 33 41.94 -8.11 -30.94
N SER A 34 42.05 -8.55 -32.19
CA SER A 34 43.35 -8.76 -32.85
C SER A 34 43.70 -7.69 -33.88
N GLU A 35 42.75 -6.79 -34.19
CA GLU A 35 42.90 -5.73 -35.20
C GLU A 35 43.06 -4.34 -34.55
N LEU A 36 42.50 -4.12 -33.36
CA LEU A 36 42.62 -2.87 -32.60
C LEU A 36 43.28 -3.10 -31.24
N SER A 37 44.51 -2.64 -31.09
CA SER A 37 45.24 -2.72 -29.82
C SER A 37 44.57 -1.97 -28.67
N GLU A 38 43.82 -0.91 -28.97
CA GLU A 38 43.12 -0.07 -27.98
C GLU A 38 41.83 -0.72 -27.45
N ALA A 39 41.25 -1.67 -28.19
CA ALA A 39 40.07 -2.43 -27.78
C ALA A 39 40.42 -3.85 -27.31
N HIS A 40 41.70 -4.23 -27.29
CA HIS A 40 42.14 -5.52 -26.79
C HIS A 40 42.36 -5.47 -25.27
N GLY A 41 41.80 -6.42 -24.53
CA GLY A 41 42.02 -6.54 -23.08
C GLY A 41 41.31 -5.47 -22.25
N VAL A 42 40.20 -4.92 -22.77
CA VAL A 42 39.29 -4.02 -22.05
C VAL A 42 37.99 -4.75 -21.70
N TRP A 43 37.38 -4.38 -20.58
CA TRP A 43 36.09 -4.92 -20.15
C TRP A 43 34.93 -4.18 -20.83
N GLU A 44 33.94 -4.93 -21.28
CA GLU A 44 32.70 -4.40 -21.87
C GLU A 44 31.46 -5.16 -21.38
N LEU A 45 30.29 -4.59 -21.66
CA LEU A 45 29.02 -5.27 -21.45
C LEU A 45 28.82 -6.31 -22.56
N PRO A 46 28.27 -7.50 -22.25
CA PRO A 46 28.02 -8.49 -23.28
C PRO A 46 27.05 -7.94 -24.34
N GLY A 47 27.42 -8.07 -25.61
CA GLY A 47 26.67 -7.45 -26.69
C GLY A 47 27.33 -7.48 -28.06
N GLY A 48 26.49 -7.37 -29.09
CA GLY A 48 26.95 -7.48 -30.46
C GLY A 48 25.97 -6.92 -31.48
N LYS A 49 26.28 -7.17 -32.76
CA LYS A 49 25.62 -6.50 -33.88
C LYS A 49 24.21 -7.06 -34.04
N ILE A 50 23.25 -6.16 -34.21
CA ILE A 50 21.89 -6.55 -34.58
C ILE A 50 21.92 -7.13 -36.01
N GLU A 51 21.58 -8.41 -36.13
CA GLU A 51 21.48 -9.13 -37.40
C GLU A 51 20.23 -8.72 -38.20
N PHE A 52 20.24 -9.01 -39.50
CA PHE A 52 19.10 -8.68 -40.35
C PHE A 52 17.90 -9.58 -40.00
N GLY A 53 16.84 -8.98 -39.47
CA GLY A 53 15.60 -9.68 -39.14
C GLY A 53 15.34 -9.86 -37.63
N GLU A 54 16.24 -9.41 -36.75
CA GLU A 54 16.04 -9.41 -35.30
C GLU A 54 15.85 -7.99 -34.72
N THR A 55 15.22 -7.91 -33.55
CA THR A 55 15.08 -6.68 -32.75
C THR A 55 16.27 -6.48 -31.80
N SER A 56 16.47 -5.27 -31.26
CA SER A 56 17.52 -5.03 -30.26
C SER A 56 17.36 -5.85 -28.98
N VAL A 57 16.12 -6.16 -28.59
CA VAL A 57 15.81 -7.05 -27.46
C VAL A 57 16.29 -8.47 -27.75
N GLN A 58 15.96 -9.00 -28.93
CA GLN A 58 16.38 -10.35 -29.34
C GLN A 58 17.91 -10.45 -29.47
N ALA A 59 18.54 -9.43 -30.06
CA ALA A 59 19.99 -9.35 -30.18
C ALA A 59 20.68 -9.32 -28.80
N ALA A 60 20.20 -8.52 -27.84
CA ALA A 60 20.77 -8.47 -26.49
C ALA A 60 20.67 -9.82 -25.75
N VAL A 61 19.53 -10.51 -25.85
CA VAL A 61 19.36 -11.85 -25.24
C VAL A 61 20.30 -12.87 -25.91
N ARG A 62 20.39 -12.85 -27.24
CA ARG A 62 21.26 -13.73 -28.02
C ARG A 62 22.72 -13.52 -27.66
N GLU A 63 23.20 -12.29 -27.68
CA GLU A 63 24.61 -11.96 -27.44
C GLU A 63 25.02 -12.25 -25.98
N VAL A 64 24.16 -11.96 -24.98
CA VAL A 64 24.44 -12.36 -23.59
C VAL A 64 24.62 -13.87 -23.49
N TYR A 65 23.74 -14.65 -24.09
CA TYR A 65 23.86 -16.11 -24.06
C TYR A 65 25.09 -16.59 -24.85
N GLU A 66 25.33 -16.02 -26.03
CA GLU A 66 26.44 -16.38 -26.90
C GLU A 66 27.79 -16.06 -26.27
N GLU A 67 27.94 -14.94 -25.53
CA GLU A 67 29.19 -14.41 -24.93
C GLU A 67 29.42 -14.80 -23.46
N THR A 68 28.41 -15.34 -22.77
CA THR A 68 28.53 -15.64 -21.33
C THR A 68 27.92 -16.96 -20.91
N GLY A 69 27.09 -17.56 -21.77
CA GLY A 69 26.30 -18.76 -21.44
C GLY A 69 25.07 -18.50 -20.58
N PHE A 70 24.88 -17.28 -20.05
CA PHE A 70 23.74 -16.96 -19.19
C PHE A 70 22.46 -16.71 -19.98
N ARG A 71 21.34 -17.27 -19.51
CA ARG A 71 20.01 -17.00 -20.05
C ARG A 71 19.40 -15.80 -19.36
N VAL A 72 18.92 -14.85 -20.15
CA VAL A 72 18.34 -13.61 -19.64
C VAL A 72 17.04 -13.27 -20.36
N GLU A 73 16.18 -12.54 -19.66
CA GLU A 73 15.02 -11.85 -20.22
C GLU A 73 15.39 -10.36 -20.35
N ALA A 74 15.45 -9.84 -21.57
CA ALA A 74 15.74 -8.42 -21.80
C ALA A 74 14.50 -7.56 -21.56
N GLY A 75 14.66 -6.57 -20.68
CA GLY A 75 13.66 -5.58 -20.30
C GLY A 75 13.86 -4.22 -21.00
N PRO A 76 13.52 -3.10 -20.34
CA PRO A 76 13.55 -1.78 -20.96
C PRO A 76 14.96 -1.35 -21.38
N LEU A 77 15.02 -0.51 -22.40
CA LEU A 77 16.26 0.15 -22.85
C LEU A 77 16.68 1.20 -21.81
N LEU A 78 17.96 1.28 -21.47
CA LEU A 78 18.50 2.38 -20.68
C LEU A 78 18.28 3.71 -21.42
N PRO A 79 17.91 4.80 -20.72
CA PRO A 79 17.69 6.11 -21.34
C PRO A 79 19.01 6.83 -21.68
N VAL A 80 20.04 6.07 -22.06
CA VAL A 80 21.35 6.54 -22.48
C VAL A 80 21.75 5.76 -23.72
N CYS A 81 22.09 6.49 -24.79
CA CYS A 81 22.65 5.94 -26.02
C CYS A 81 24.06 6.52 -26.16
N HIS A 82 25.05 5.65 -26.23
CA HIS A 82 26.45 6.03 -26.43
C HIS A 82 26.88 5.65 -27.85
N SER A 83 27.79 6.44 -28.45
CA SER A 83 28.31 6.15 -29.78
C SER A 83 29.83 6.29 -29.86
N ASN A 84 30.49 5.24 -30.36
CA ASN A 84 31.94 5.19 -30.54
C ASN A 84 32.30 5.28 -32.02
N VAL A 85 33.40 5.95 -32.34
CA VAL A 85 33.95 6.02 -33.71
C VAL A 85 35.32 5.36 -33.74
N TRP A 86 35.41 4.23 -34.41
CA TRP A 86 36.63 3.45 -34.58
C TRP A 86 37.26 3.73 -35.94
N ASN A 87 38.57 4.00 -35.95
CA ASN A 87 39.33 4.28 -37.18
C ASN A 87 40.32 3.13 -37.44
N TYR A 88 39.95 2.23 -38.35
CA TYR A 88 40.82 1.18 -38.88
C TYR A 88 41.64 1.70 -40.07
N PRO A 89 42.75 1.05 -40.44
CA PRO A 89 43.59 1.48 -41.57
C PRO A 89 42.84 1.59 -42.92
N ASP A 90 41.79 0.80 -43.12
CA ASP A 90 41.02 0.67 -44.35
C ASP A 90 39.55 1.11 -44.22
N ARG A 91 39.06 1.39 -43.00
CA ARG A 91 37.66 1.74 -42.72
C ARG A 91 37.45 2.52 -41.42
N GLN A 92 36.37 3.27 -41.33
CA GLN A 92 35.87 3.95 -40.14
C GLN A 92 34.50 3.34 -39.79
N ILE A 93 34.31 2.99 -38.52
CA ILE A 93 33.07 2.38 -38.05
C ILE A 93 32.52 3.24 -36.92
N GLN A 94 31.28 3.70 -37.05
CA GLN A 94 30.55 4.34 -35.97
C GLN A 94 29.54 3.34 -35.39
N VAL A 95 29.64 3.08 -34.09
CA VAL A 95 28.79 2.15 -33.35
C VAL A 95 27.80 2.95 -32.52
N PHE A 96 26.55 2.50 -32.44
CA PHE A 96 25.54 3.00 -31.51
C PHE A 96 25.14 1.88 -30.54
N LEU A 97 25.31 2.11 -29.24
CA LEU A 97 25.04 1.11 -28.20
C LEU A 97 23.59 1.25 -27.70
N LEU A 98 22.82 0.18 -27.84
CA LEU A 98 21.46 0.03 -27.33
C LEU A 98 21.49 -0.95 -26.15
N CYS A 99 21.53 -0.43 -24.92
CA CYS A 99 21.70 -1.23 -23.72
C CYS A 99 20.35 -1.57 -23.09
N HIS A 100 20.00 -2.85 -23.04
CA HIS A 100 18.79 -3.34 -22.37
C HIS A 100 19.11 -3.82 -20.95
N ILE A 101 18.26 -3.46 -19.98
CA ILE A 101 18.36 -4.02 -18.63
C ILE A 101 17.83 -5.45 -18.69
N CYS A 102 18.66 -6.43 -18.35
CA CYS A 102 18.36 -7.85 -18.49
C CYS A 102 18.22 -8.51 -17.11
N ARG A 103 17.17 -9.32 -16.96
CA ARG A 103 16.96 -10.17 -15.77
C ARG A 103 17.49 -11.56 -16.04
N LEU A 104 18.31 -12.07 -15.13
CA LEU A 104 18.80 -13.46 -15.18
C LEU A 104 17.62 -14.43 -15.00
N ILE A 105 17.57 -15.49 -15.80
CA ILE A 105 16.58 -16.55 -15.66
C ILE A 105 17.21 -17.67 -14.83
N GLU A 106 16.71 -17.88 -13.61
CA GLU A 106 17.13 -18.95 -12.69
C GLU A 106 16.30 -20.22 -12.93
N ASP A 107 16.94 -21.39 -12.93
CA ASP A 107 16.25 -22.69 -13.04
C ASP A 107 15.62 -23.10 -11.68
N SER A 108 14.66 -24.03 -11.72
CA SER A 108 13.75 -24.38 -10.60
C SER A 108 14.42 -24.88 -9.30
N ASP A 109 15.74 -25.12 -9.31
CA ASP A 109 16.53 -25.53 -8.14
C ASP A 109 17.39 -24.39 -7.54
N GLY A 110 17.27 -23.15 -8.07
CA GLY A 110 17.95 -21.96 -7.52
C GLY A 110 19.46 -21.89 -7.78
N GLU A 111 20.00 -22.82 -8.56
CA GLU A 111 21.39 -22.80 -9.03
C GLU A 111 21.42 -22.29 -10.47
N THR A 112 22.23 -21.25 -10.74
CA THR A 112 22.50 -20.79 -12.09
C THR A 112 23.59 -21.68 -12.68
N GLU A 113 23.21 -22.70 -13.47
CA GLU A 113 24.20 -23.49 -14.19
C GLU A 113 24.96 -22.58 -15.18
N ILE A 114 26.25 -22.36 -14.91
CA ILE A 114 27.20 -21.92 -15.93
C ILE A 114 27.24 -23.04 -16.95
N SER A 115 26.71 -22.81 -18.15
CA SER A 115 26.90 -23.77 -19.23
C SER A 115 28.41 -23.87 -19.51
N ASP A 116 29.01 -25.03 -19.24
CA ASP A 116 30.41 -25.39 -19.59
C ASP A 116 30.70 -25.36 -21.12
N SER A 117 29.78 -24.82 -21.92
CA SER A 117 29.82 -24.78 -23.38
C SER A 117 29.87 -23.37 -23.98
N PHE A 118 30.34 -22.38 -23.23
CA PHE A 118 30.61 -21.04 -23.78
C PHE A 118 31.97 -21.00 -24.50
N ASN A 119 31.99 -20.61 -25.78
CA ASN A 119 33.21 -20.57 -26.60
C ASN A 119 33.15 -19.49 -27.69
N ASP A 120 32.91 -18.23 -27.30
CA ASP A 120 33.13 -17.11 -28.22
C ASP A 120 34.63 -16.75 -28.27
N PRO A 121 35.30 -16.86 -29.43
CA PRO A 121 36.72 -16.53 -29.55
C PRO A 121 37.04 -15.06 -29.28
N ARG A 122 36.03 -14.18 -29.25
CA ARG A 122 36.14 -12.74 -28.94
C ARG A 122 36.16 -12.44 -27.45
N VAL A 123 35.86 -13.40 -26.58
CA VAL A 123 35.85 -13.20 -25.12
C VAL A 123 37.03 -13.94 -24.48
N MET A 124 37.77 -13.25 -23.62
CA MET A 124 38.91 -13.78 -22.89
C MET A 124 38.53 -14.29 -21.50
N ASP A 125 37.56 -13.63 -20.88
CA ASP A 125 37.11 -13.89 -19.51
C ASP A 125 35.70 -13.31 -19.31
N VAL A 126 34.96 -13.85 -18.35
CA VAL A 126 33.61 -13.41 -17.96
C VAL A 126 33.57 -13.30 -16.46
N ASN A 127 33.13 -12.15 -15.92
CA ASN A 127 33.16 -11.93 -14.48
C ASN A 127 31.99 -11.06 -13.99
N TRP A 128 31.60 -11.28 -12.74
CA TRP A 128 30.61 -10.48 -12.03
C TRP A 128 31.33 -9.41 -11.21
N LEU A 129 31.25 -8.16 -11.67
CA LEU A 129 32.01 -7.05 -11.11
C LEU A 129 31.08 -6.00 -10.48
N THR A 130 31.47 -5.48 -9.33
CA THR A 130 30.80 -4.33 -8.71
C THR A 130 31.07 -3.04 -9.49
N LEU A 131 30.23 -2.00 -9.37
CA LEU A 131 30.50 -0.72 -10.07
C LEU A 131 31.82 -0.07 -9.66
N GLU A 132 32.26 -0.27 -8.41
CA GLU A 132 33.54 0.25 -7.93
C GLU A 132 34.72 -0.48 -8.57
N GLU A 133 34.62 -1.81 -8.74
CA GLU A 133 35.61 -2.59 -9.49
C GLU A 133 35.66 -2.19 -10.97
N ILE A 134 34.50 -2.00 -11.61
CA ILE A 134 34.42 -1.60 -13.02
C ILE A 134 35.09 -0.24 -13.25
N ARG A 135 34.86 0.75 -12.38
CA ARG A 135 35.51 2.08 -12.44
C ARG A 135 37.03 2.03 -12.29
N GLY A 136 37.58 0.93 -11.74
CA GLY A 136 39.02 0.71 -11.58
C GLY A 136 39.66 -0.10 -12.71
N LEU A 137 38.88 -0.63 -13.67
CA LEU A 137 39.34 -1.50 -14.74
C LEU A 137 39.44 -0.74 -16.07
N PRO A 138 40.30 -1.21 -17.00
CA PRO A 138 40.29 -0.70 -18.36
C PRO A 138 38.99 -1.13 -19.05
N THR A 139 38.12 -0.18 -19.37
CA THR A 139 36.83 -0.41 -20.03
C THR A 139 36.79 0.23 -21.42
N ILE A 140 35.85 -0.22 -22.25
CA ILE A 140 35.62 0.43 -23.55
C ILE A 140 34.99 1.82 -23.35
N ASP A 141 35.29 2.75 -24.25
CA ASP A 141 34.74 4.11 -24.16
C ASP A 141 33.20 4.06 -24.15
N GLY A 142 32.61 4.86 -23.24
CA GLY A 142 31.17 4.86 -22.99
C GLY A 142 30.67 3.92 -21.90
N THR A 143 31.45 2.92 -21.45
CA THR A 143 31.05 2.04 -20.34
C THR A 143 30.75 2.84 -19.08
N ASP A 144 31.59 3.81 -18.71
CA ASP A 144 31.36 4.64 -17.51
C ASP A 144 30.04 5.42 -17.57
N SER A 145 29.68 5.95 -18.74
CA SER A 145 28.40 6.65 -18.94
C SER A 145 27.20 5.72 -18.77
N ILE A 146 27.34 4.45 -19.19
CA ILE A 146 26.31 3.43 -19.04
C ILE A 146 26.23 2.98 -17.57
N ILE A 147 27.37 2.80 -16.89
CA ILE A 147 27.45 2.48 -15.46
C ILE A 147 26.88 3.61 -14.57
N ASP A 148 27.14 4.87 -14.90
CA ASP A 148 26.55 6.01 -14.19
C ASP A 148 25.05 6.13 -14.44
N ALA A 149 24.59 5.84 -15.67
CA ALA A 149 23.16 5.72 -15.96
C ALA A 149 22.52 4.61 -15.14
N LEU A 150 23.19 3.46 -15.00
CA LEU A 150 22.75 2.34 -14.17
C LEU A 150 22.68 2.69 -12.70
N SER A 151 23.66 3.42 -12.16
CA SER A 151 23.65 3.91 -10.78
C SER A 151 22.41 4.76 -10.45
N ASN A 152 21.84 5.42 -11.47
CA ASN A 152 20.66 6.28 -11.36
C ASN A 152 19.34 5.58 -11.77
N HIS A 153 19.38 4.35 -12.29
CA HIS A 153 18.21 3.62 -12.77
C HIS A 153 18.00 2.24 -12.11
N VAL A 154 19.03 1.67 -11.50
CA VAL A 154 18.98 0.39 -10.78
C VAL A 154 19.82 0.48 -9.51
N GLY A 155 19.26 0.04 -8.37
CA GLY A 155 19.86 0.14 -7.06
C GLY A 155 21.18 -0.62 -6.94
N PHE A 156 22.30 0.10 -7.05
CA PHE A 156 23.60 -0.29 -6.51
C PHE A 156 23.73 0.31 -5.10
N GLN A 157 22.95 -0.21 -4.15
CA GLN A 157 23.08 0.18 -2.74
C GLN A 157 23.89 -0.88 -1.99
N ARG A 158 25.02 -0.43 -1.43
CA ARG A 158 25.92 -1.20 -0.56
C ARG A 158 25.15 -2.15 0.35
N SER A 159 25.58 -3.41 0.37
CA SER A 159 25.15 -4.44 1.31
C SER A 159 25.36 -3.98 2.77
N GLU A 160 24.35 -3.38 3.38
CA GLU A 160 24.19 -3.41 4.82
C GLU A 160 23.45 -4.69 5.19
N LYS A 161 24.11 -5.51 6.02
CA LYS A 161 23.53 -6.70 6.63
C LYS A 161 22.15 -6.38 7.22
N LYS A 162 21.12 -7.08 6.73
CA LYS A 162 19.79 -7.25 7.34
C LYS A 162 19.09 -5.95 7.80
N ALA A 163 18.39 -5.31 6.87
CA ALA A 163 17.01 -4.88 7.09
C ALA A 163 16.33 -4.80 5.73
N ALA A 164 15.26 -5.57 5.54
CA ALA A 164 14.39 -5.41 4.38
C ALA A 164 13.78 -4.00 4.45
N ALA A 165 14.13 -3.13 3.50
CA ALA A 165 13.32 -1.97 3.15
C ALA A 165 13.07 -2.04 1.65
N SER A 166 12.17 -2.96 1.29
CA SER A 166 11.34 -2.83 0.11
C SER A 166 10.75 -1.42 0.05
N SER A 167 10.47 -0.91 -1.15
CA SER A 167 9.51 0.18 -1.32
C SER A 167 8.32 -0.04 -0.38
N LEU A 168 7.83 1.03 0.26
CA LEU A 168 6.67 0.93 1.13
C LEU A 168 5.52 0.25 0.37
N PRO A 169 4.82 -0.72 0.99
CA PRO A 169 3.71 -1.39 0.33
C PRO A 169 2.62 -0.37 0.01
N THR A 170 1.88 -0.60 -1.08
CA THR A 170 0.64 0.14 -1.33
C THR A 170 -0.38 -0.21 -0.25
N GLY A 171 -0.95 0.79 0.43
CA GLY A 171 -1.92 0.61 1.52
C GLY A 171 -1.43 1.22 2.83
N LYS A 172 -1.99 0.77 3.96
CA LYS A 172 -1.48 1.15 5.29
C LYS A 172 -0.02 0.70 5.49
N LEU A 173 0.76 1.50 6.22
CA LEU A 173 2.09 1.10 6.67
C LEU A 173 1.98 -0.03 7.68
N SER A 174 3.02 -0.87 7.77
CA SER A 174 3.04 -1.87 8.84
C SER A 174 3.04 -1.16 10.21
N PRO A 175 2.41 -1.76 11.24
CA PRO A 175 2.46 -1.28 12.62
C PRO A 175 3.83 -0.78 13.06
N GLU A 176 4.88 -1.56 12.77
CA GLU A 176 6.25 -1.28 13.21
C GLU A 176 6.85 -0.05 12.51
N ILE A 177 6.55 0.13 11.21
CA ILE A 177 7.01 1.29 10.44
C ILE A 177 6.24 2.53 10.88
N LEU A 178 4.93 2.41 11.09
CA LEU A 178 4.09 3.51 11.55
C LEU A 178 4.52 3.99 12.94
N ASP A 179 4.72 3.08 13.89
CA ASP A 179 5.18 3.41 15.24
C ASP A 179 6.55 4.11 15.21
N SER A 180 7.48 3.65 14.36
CA SER A 180 8.77 4.30 14.16
C SER A 180 8.63 5.72 13.58
N PHE A 181 7.76 5.90 12.59
CA PHE A 181 7.48 7.18 11.95
C PHE A 181 6.82 8.17 12.93
N LEU A 182 5.77 7.75 13.63
CA LEU A 182 5.11 8.53 14.68
C LEU A 182 6.10 8.87 15.80
N GLY A 183 6.91 7.90 16.22
CA GLY A 183 7.98 8.08 17.19
C GLY A 183 8.96 9.17 16.77
N ALA A 184 9.38 9.21 15.50
CA ALA A 184 10.27 10.25 14.99
C ALA A 184 9.61 11.65 14.90
N MET A 185 8.29 11.71 14.70
CA MET A 185 7.55 12.98 14.70
C MET A 185 7.33 13.55 16.11
N VAL A 186 7.16 12.68 17.11
CA VAL A 186 6.80 13.05 18.49
C VAL A 186 8.02 13.08 19.42
N CYS A 187 9.01 12.21 19.21
CA CYS A 187 10.22 12.14 20.03
C CYS A 187 11.35 13.01 19.46
N GLU A 188 11.97 13.77 20.36
CA GLU A 188 13.23 14.50 20.16
C GLU A 188 14.28 13.59 19.51
N ALA A 189 14.87 14.05 18.42
CA ALA A 189 16.18 13.57 18.04
C ALA A 189 17.11 13.82 19.24
N ASN A 190 17.48 12.75 19.95
CA ASN A 190 18.72 12.71 20.72
C ASN A 190 19.90 12.79 19.73
N ALA A 191 20.05 13.94 19.07
CA ALA A 191 21.29 14.33 18.44
C ALA A 191 22.19 14.77 19.58
N GLY A 192 23.10 13.87 19.99
CA GLY A 192 24.21 14.24 20.83
C GLY A 192 25.00 15.36 20.16
N ASN A 193 24.79 16.60 20.62
CA ASN A 193 25.79 17.65 20.63
C ASN A 193 25.30 18.80 21.51
N SER A 194 26.23 19.28 22.33
CA SER A 194 26.10 20.50 23.11
C SER A 194 25.83 21.69 22.20
N ASP A 195 24.58 22.11 22.10
CA ASP A 195 24.15 23.51 22.18
C ASP A 195 22.62 23.53 22.06
N SER A 196 21.99 24.13 23.06
CA SER A 196 20.54 24.19 23.28
C SER A 196 19.73 24.48 22.00
N PRO A 197 18.62 23.77 21.71
CA PRO A 197 17.68 24.24 20.71
C PRO A 197 17.01 25.52 21.23
N LEU A 198 16.96 26.54 20.38
CA LEU A 198 16.45 27.89 20.67
C LEU A 198 14.95 27.93 20.98
N PHE A 199 14.23 26.81 20.84
CA PHE A 199 12.86 26.63 21.33
C PHE A 199 12.66 25.16 21.72
N PRO A 200 12.31 24.84 22.98
CA PRO A 200 11.80 23.51 23.30
C PRO A 200 10.42 23.33 22.63
N PRO A 201 10.07 22.15 22.12
CA PRO A 201 8.74 21.90 21.59
C PRO A 201 7.70 22.16 22.70
N PRO A 202 6.55 22.78 22.41
CA PRO A 202 5.52 22.96 23.42
C PRO A 202 5.06 21.56 23.88
N ARG A 203 5.30 21.23 25.14
CA ARG A 203 4.54 20.18 25.83
C ARG A 203 3.11 20.70 25.97
N ASP A 204 2.32 20.56 24.92
CA ASP A 204 0.94 21.02 24.97
C ASP A 204 0.15 20.10 25.90
N THR A 205 -0.05 20.56 27.14
CA THR A 205 -0.82 19.87 28.18
C THR A 205 -2.30 19.71 27.84
N SER A 206 -2.75 20.23 26.70
CA SER A 206 -4.10 20.03 26.20
C SER A 206 -4.32 18.66 25.57
N MET A 207 -3.27 17.96 25.11
CA MET A 207 -3.44 16.66 24.46
C MET A 207 -3.75 15.56 25.49
N VAL A 208 -4.92 14.93 25.33
CA VAL A 208 -5.43 13.84 26.19
C VAL A 208 -5.13 12.48 25.56
N ILE A 209 -5.39 12.34 24.26
CA ILE A 209 -5.03 11.18 23.44
C ILE A 209 -4.23 11.73 22.25
N GLY A 210 -3.05 11.17 22.02
CA GLY A 210 -2.12 11.60 20.98
C GLY A 210 -1.95 10.55 19.88
N PRO A 211 -1.08 10.81 18.89
CA PRO A 211 -0.85 9.88 17.80
C PRO A 211 -0.21 8.58 18.30
N ALA A 212 -0.85 7.45 18.02
CA ALA A 212 -0.34 6.12 18.25
C ALA A 212 -0.95 5.15 17.24
N ASN A 213 -0.32 4.00 17.04
CA ASN A 213 -0.85 2.95 16.20
C ASN A 213 -2.14 2.35 16.81
N GLY A 214 -3.17 2.21 15.98
CA GLY A 214 -4.50 1.76 16.40
C GLY A 214 -5.34 2.82 17.14
N GLU A 215 -4.93 4.10 17.14
CA GLU A 215 -5.81 5.20 17.60
C GLU A 215 -6.38 5.94 16.38
N ASP A 216 -7.70 5.95 16.25
CA ASP A 216 -8.41 6.52 15.08
C ASP A 216 -8.50 8.06 15.14
N SER A 217 -8.27 8.66 16.31
CA SER A 217 -8.36 10.12 16.45
C SER A 217 -7.57 10.66 17.65
N ALA A 218 -7.15 11.93 17.54
CA ALA A 218 -6.53 12.65 18.63
C ALA A 218 -7.58 13.40 19.46
N VAL A 219 -7.37 13.49 20.78
CA VAL A 219 -8.27 14.16 21.71
C VAL A 219 -7.54 15.31 22.40
N LEU A 220 -8.09 16.51 22.30
CA LEU A 220 -7.47 17.76 22.75
C LEU A 220 -8.42 18.54 23.67
N LYS A 221 -7.89 19.17 24.72
CA LYS A 221 -8.61 20.16 25.53
C LYS A 221 -8.60 21.51 24.84
N ALA A 222 -9.77 22.05 24.56
CA ALA A 222 -9.96 23.38 23.99
C ALA A 222 -10.64 24.27 25.03
N GLY A 223 -9.82 24.94 25.86
CA GLY A 223 -10.32 25.67 27.03
C GLY A 223 -10.89 24.72 28.07
N ASP A 224 -12.16 24.93 28.42
CA ASP A 224 -12.98 24.09 29.30
C ASP A 224 -13.70 22.96 28.55
N GLY A 225 -13.59 22.90 27.22
CA GLY A 225 -14.11 21.83 26.38
C GLY A 225 -13.06 20.81 25.93
N THR A 226 -13.53 19.79 25.22
CA THR A 226 -12.72 18.78 24.55
C THR A 226 -13.13 18.72 23.09
N ILE A 227 -12.16 18.55 22.19
CA ILE A 227 -12.38 18.29 20.77
C ILE A 227 -11.67 16.99 20.38
N VAL A 228 -12.19 16.34 19.35
CA VAL A 228 -11.60 15.15 18.73
C VAL A 228 -11.25 15.48 17.30
N VAL A 229 -10.09 15.07 16.81
CA VAL A 229 -9.61 15.39 15.46
C VAL A 229 -9.07 14.14 14.77
N THR A 230 -9.49 13.92 13.53
CA THR A 230 -8.95 12.88 12.64
C THR A 230 -8.76 13.44 11.22
N THR A 231 -8.01 12.73 10.39
CA THR A 231 -7.85 13.03 8.97
C THR A 231 -7.63 11.76 8.16
N ASP A 232 -8.42 11.60 7.10
CA ASP A 232 -8.25 10.52 6.12
C ASP A 232 -8.33 11.00 4.68
N PRO A 233 -7.39 10.53 3.83
CA PRO A 233 -7.46 10.70 2.39
C PRO A 233 -8.23 9.55 1.72
N ILE A 234 -9.01 9.88 0.70
CA ILE A 234 -9.54 8.89 -0.26
C ILE A 234 -8.58 8.84 -1.45
N THR A 235 -7.81 7.75 -1.53
CA THR A 235 -6.68 7.58 -2.46
C THR A 235 -6.93 6.55 -3.56
N PHE A 236 -8.16 6.05 -3.68
CA PHE A 236 -8.58 5.10 -4.71
C PHE A 236 -9.66 5.69 -5.63
N SER A 237 -9.76 5.15 -6.85
CA SER A 237 -10.75 5.59 -7.82
C SER A 237 -12.16 5.16 -7.38
N THR A 238 -13.08 6.13 -7.29
CA THR A 238 -14.47 5.87 -6.91
C THR A 238 -15.40 6.93 -7.49
N SER A 239 -16.63 6.55 -7.83
CA SER A 239 -17.69 7.48 -8.20
C SER A 239 -18.37 8.13 -6.99
N ARG A 240 -18.06 7.68 -5.76
CA ARG A 240 -18.67 8.12 -4.49
C ARG A 240 -17.65 8.87 -3.60
N LEU A 241 -16.74 9.63 -4.22
CA LEU A 241 -15.60 10.28 -3.55
C LEU A 241 -16.01 11.11 -2.32
N ALA A 242 -17.09 11.88 -2.44
CA ALA A 242 -17.60 12.70 -1.36
C ALA A 242 -18.19 11.86 -0.20
N ASP A 243 -18.96 10.82 -0.50
CA ASP A 243 -19.55 9.97 0.53
C ASP A 243 -18.49 9.17 1.30
N TYR A 244 -17.47 8.66 0.62
CA TYR A 244 -16.31 8.02 1.25
C TYR A 244 -15.56 8.99 2.16
N CYS A 245 -15.20 10.17 1.65
CA CYS A 245 -14.47 11.17 2.41
C CYS A 245 -15.19 11.54 3.71
N VAL A 246 -16.50 11.76 3.64
CA VAL A 246 -17.30 12.10 4.83
C VAL A 246 -17.47 10.89 5.75
N SER A 247 -17.76 9.71 5.21
CA SER A 247 -18.06 8.52 6.04
C SER A 247 -16.83 8.02 6.78
N VAL A 248 -15.69 7.88 6.11
CA VAL A 248 -14.44 7.39 6.74
C VAL A 248 -14.04 8.32 7.89
N ASN A 249 -13.91 9.62 7.62
CA ASN A 249 -13.55 10.59 8.66
C ASN A 249 -14.61 10.69 9.79
N ALA A 250 -15.89 10.47 9.49
CA ALA A 250 -16.94 10.47 10.52
C ALA A 250 -16.93 9.19 11.35
N ASN A 251 -16.50 8.05 10.77
CA ASN A 251 -16.41 6.77 11.44
C ASN A 251 -15.34 6.82 12.53
N ASP A 252 -14.15 7.34 12.25
CA ASP A 252 -13.08 7.56 13.23
C ASP A 252 -13.55 8.38 14.44
N ILE A 253 -14.23 9.50 14.18
CA ILE A 253 -14.81 10.32 15.25
C ILE A 253 -15.86 9.52 16.03
N ALA A 254 -16.72 8.77 15.34
CA ALA A 254 -17.74 7.94 15.98
C ALA A 254 -17.14 6.76 16.77
N ALA A 255 -16.02 6.18 16.33
CA ALA A 255 -15.28 5.12 17.00
C ALA A 255 -14.72 5.62 18.35
N SER A 256 -14.37 6.91 18.45
CA SER A 256 -14.02 7.52 19.75
C SER A 256 -15.22 7.83 20.67
N GLY A 257 -16.44 7.48 20.26
CA GLY A 257 -17.69 7.85 20.94
C GLY A 257 -18.07 9.33 20.81
N ALA A 258 -17.33 10.09 20.00
CA ALA A 258 -17.60 11.50 19.73
C ALA A 258 -18.62 11.70 18.60
N LEU A 259 -19.15 12.92 18.53
CA LEU A 259 -20.06 13.36 17.49
C LEU A 259 -19.30 14.21 16.46
N PRO A 260 -19.28 13.81 15.17
CA PRO A 260 -18.74 14.63 14.09
C PRO A 260 -19.47 15.98 14.02
N ALA A 261 -18.73 17.08 13.93
CA ALA A 261 -19.30 18.43 13.97
C ALA A 261 -18.86 19.30 12.80
N PHE A 262 -17.55 19.37 12.54
CA PHE A 262 -16.97 20.24 11.52
C PHE A 262 -16.01 19.47 10.62
N MET A 263 -15.91 19.88 9.36
CA MET A 263 -14.98 19.29 8.40
C MET A 263 -14.27 20.35 7.57
N THR A 264 -12.97 20.21 7.39
CA THR A 264 -12.22 20.86 6.31
C THR A 264 -11.89 19.83 5.23
N VAL A 265 -11.82 20.26 3.98
CA VAL A 265 -11.58 19.35 2.84
C VAL A 265 -10.48 19.89 1.94
N VAL A 266 -9.47 19.07 1.67
CA VAL A 266 -8.49 19.31 0.60
C VAL A 266 -8.89 18.47 -0.61
N LEU A 267 -9.06 19.10 -1.76
CA LEU A 267 -9.35 18.43 -3.02
C LEU A 267 -8.22 18.67 -4.02
N LEU A 268 -7.51 17.59 -4.37
CA LEU A 268 -6.46 17.59 -5.39
C LEU A 268 -7.03 16.95 -6.66
N ILE A 269 -6.97 17.66 -7.78
CA ILE A 269 -7.58 17.25 -9.04
C ILE A 269 -6.46 17.10 -10.08
N PRO A 270 -6.43 16.01 -10.86
CA PRO A 270 -5.46 15.89 -11.94
C PRO A 270 -5.67 16.99 -12.98
N SER A 271 -4.58 17.57 -13.49
CA SER A 271 -4.60 18.51 -14.62
C SER A 271 -5.07 17.87 -15.93
N HIS A 272 -5.06 16.53 -15.97
CA HIS A 272 -5.55 15.67 -17.06
C HIS A 272 -6.84 14.96 -16.66
N GLY A 273 -7.49 14.25 -17.59
CA GLY A 273 -8.71 13.48 -17.29
C GLY A 273 -10.03 14.24 -17.43
N GLY A 274 -10.03 15.47 -17.96
CA GLY A 274 -11.25 16.13 -18.43
C GLY A 274 -12.20 16.63 -17.34
N TRP A 275 -11.69 16.95 -16.15
CA TRP A 275 -12.48 17.58 -15.10
C TRP A 275 -13.00 18.96 -15.54
N THR A 276 -14.28 19.22 -15.28
CA THR A 276 -14.96 20.46 -15.66
C THR A 276 -15.51 21.15 -14.42
N GLU A 277 -15.88 22.42 -14.55
CA GLU A 277 -16.58 23.16 -13.49
C GLU A 277 -17.87 22.44 -13.06
N SER A 278 -18.60 21.82 -13.99
CA SER A 278 -19.81 21.07 -13.67
C SER A 278 -19.53 19.84 -12.80
N HIS A 279 -18.43 19.11 -13.08
CA HIS A 279 -18.01 18.00 -12.22
C HIS A 279 -17.72 18.49 -10.79
N LEU A 280 -17.04 19.63 -10.65
CA LEU A 280 -16.75 20.21 -9.34
C LEU A 280 -18.00 20.68 -8.61
N GLN A 281 -18.94 21.33 -9.30
CA GLN A 281 -20.20 21.76 -8.72
C GLN A 281 -21.02 20.57 -8.21
N ASN A 282 -21.08 19.48 -8.98
CA ASN A 282 -21.77 18.26 -8.57
C ASN A 282 -21.13 17.62 -7.34
N LEU A 283 -19.80 17.50 -7.33
CA LEU A 283 -19.05 16.95 -6.20
C LEU A 283 -19.23 17.80 -4.94
N ALA A 284 -19.22 19.13 -5.05
CA ALA A 284 -19.45 20.03 -3.92
C ALA A 284 -20.89 19.92 -3.37
N LEU A 285 -21.89 19.75 -4.25
CA LEU A 285 -23.28 19.52 -3.85
C LEU A 285 -23.47 18.16 -3.15
N GLU A 286 -22.76 17.13 -3.62
CA GLU A 286 -22.74 15.80 -3.00
C GLU A 286 -22.09 15.84 -1.62
N LEU A 287 -20.88 16.40 -1.51
CA LEU A 287 -20.18 16.62 -0.25
C LEU A 287 -21.06 17.36 0.76
N GLY A 288 -21.67 18.48 0.34
CA GLY A 288 -22.58 19.23 1.20
C GLY A 288 -23.81 18.43 1.63
N ARG A 289 -24.34 17.54 0.78
CA ARG A 289 -25.44 16.63 1.15
C ARG A 289 -24.98 15.58 2.16
N CYS A 290 -23.86 14.92 1.92
CA CYS A 290 -23.31 13.89 2.79
C CYS A 290 -22.96 14.41 4.19
N CYS A 291 -22.42 15.64 4.28
CA CYS A 291 -22.16 16.28 5.57
C CYS A 291 -23.47 16.62 6.29
N ARG A 292 -24.43 17.28 5.62
CA ARG A 292 -25.69 17.69 6.24
C ARG A 292 -26.53 16.51 6.74
N SER A 293 -26.56 15.40 6.01
CA SER A 293 -27.31 14.21 6.45
C SER A 293 -26.76 13.60 7.74
N ARG A 294 -25.50 13.89 8.09
CA ARG A 294 -24.80 13.41 9.29
C ARG A 294 -24.60 14.51 10.34
N GLY A 295 -25.21 15.69 10.17
CA GLY A 295 -25.08 16.82 11.10
C GLY A 295 -23.74 17.56 11.04
N ILE A 296 -22.94 17.34 10.01
CA ILE A 296 -21.60 17.91 9.85
C ILE A 296 -21.65 19.21 9.06
N THR A 297 -20.87 20.20 9.49
CA THR A 297 -20.69 21.47 8.79
C THR A 297 -19.32 21.53 8.12
N VAL A 298 -19.29 21.74 6.80
CA VAL A 298 -18.03 22.04 6.08
C VAL A 298 -17.63 23.48 6.40
N VAL A 299 -16.45 23.68 7.01
CA VAL A 299 -16.00 24.99 7.52
C VAL A 299 -14.88 25.62 6.69
N GLY A 300 -14.25 24.86 5.79
CA GLY A 300 -13.16 25.36 4.96
C GLY A 300 -12.48 24.27 4.17
N GLY A 301 -11.34 24.59 3.56
CA GLY A 301 -10.61 23.64 2.75
C GLY A 301 -9.59 24.27 1.80
N HIS A 302 -9.04 23.42 0.94
CA HIS A 302 -8.16 23.80 -0.15
C HIS A 302 -8.55 23.05 -1.41
N THR A 303 -8.43 23.67 -2.58
CA THR A 303 -8.67 22.99 -3.85
C THR A 303 -7.59 23.36 -4.83
N GLU A 304 -6.95 22.36 -5.43
CA GLU A 304 -5.84 22.53 -6.35
C GLU A 304 -5.97 21.58 -7.55
N VAL A 305 -5.66 22.09 -8.73
CA VAL A 305 -5.48 21.30 -9.95
C VAL A 305 -3.97 21.11 -10.15
N THR A 306 -3.51 19.86 -10.22
CA THR A 306 -2.08 19.52 -10.18
C THR A 306 -1.72 18.31 -11.05
N GLU A 307 -0.47 18.21 -11.47
CA GLU A 307 0.09 17.04 -12.19
C GLU A 307 0.55 15.92 -11.25
N MET A 308 0.55 16.17 -9.93
CA MET A 308 1.08 15.23 -8.92
C MET A 308 0.14 14.07 -8.59
N VAL A 309 -1.13 14.14 -9.00
CA VAL A 309 -2.13 13.08 -8.84
C VAL A 309 -2.62 12.60 -10.19
N ASN A 310 -2.90 11.30 -10.31
CA ASN A 310 -3.42 10.67 -11.53
C ASN A 310 -4.96 10.53 -11.52
N SER A 311 -5.56 10.62 -10.34
CA SER A 311 -7.01 10.66 -10.10
C SER A 311 -7.31 11.70 -9.01
N PRO A 312 -8.56 12.18 -8.91
CA PRO A 312 -8.94 13.09 -7.84
C PRO A 312 -8.70 12.45 -6.47
N VAL A 313 -8.04 13.19 -5.57
CA VAL A 313 -7.82 12.80 -4.18
C VAL A 313 -8.54 13.82 -3.30
N MET A 314 -9.38 13.32 -2.40
CA MET A 314 -10.07 14.15 -1.41
C MET A 314 -9.58 13.76 -0.02
N VAL A 315 -9.04 14.73 0.71
CA VAL A 315 -8.57 14.56 2.09
C VAL A 315 -9.54 15.28 3.00
N GLY A 316 -10.17 14.52 3.88
CA GLY A 316 -10.98 15.06 4.95
C GLY A 316 -10.13 15.33 6.18
N GLN A 317 -10.45 16.40 6.90
CA GLN A 317 -10.06 16.55 8.28
C GLN A 317 -11.32 16.87 9.07
N MET A 318 -11.63 16.04 10.06
CA MET A 318 -12.88 16.11 10.81
C MET A 318 -12.60 16.50 12.25
N ILE A 319 -13.46 17.35 12.77
CA ILE A 319 -13.48 17.77 14.16
C ILE A 319 -14.80 17.31 14.77
N GLY A 320 -14.67 16.53 15.83
CA GLY A 320 -15.77 16.07 16.67
C GLY A 320 -15.79 16.71 18.05
N VAL A 321 -16.91 16.53 18.72
CA VAL A 321 -17.11 16.90 20.14
C VAL A 321 -17.50 15.66 20.94
N PRO A 322 -17.21 15.59 22.25
CA PRO A 322 -17.58 14.45 23.07
C PRO A 322 -19.06 14.07 22.94
N GLY A 323 -19.32 12.77 22.81
CA GLY A 323 -20.68 12.25 22.76
C GLY A 323 -21.31 12.09 24.14
N PRO A 324 -22.49 11.46 24.22
CA PRO A 324 -23.23 11.31 25.47
C PRO A 324 -22.47 10.57 26.58
N CYS A 325 -21.62 9.61 26.22
CA CYS A 325 -20.76 8.88 27.17
C CYS A 325 -19.41 9.57 27.42
N GLY A 326 -19.18 10.74 26.85
CA GLY A 326 -17.86 11.36 26.78
C GLY A 326 -17.06 10.80 25.61
N ILE A 327 -15.76 10.57 25.85
CA ILE A 327 -14.84 9.95 24.88
C ILE A 327 -14.57 8.51 25.33
N ILE A 328 -14.62 7.59 24.38
CA ILE A 328 -14.31 6.17 24.55
C ILE A 328 -13.06 5.92 23.69
N GLY A 329 -11.96 5.48 24.30
CA GLY A 329 -10.72 5.23 23.58
C GLY A 329 -10.70 3.86 22.91
N THR A 330 -9.80 3.68 21.95
CA THR A 330 -9.57 2.36 21.32
C THR A 330 -8.73 1.45 22.22
N SER A 331 -7.88 2.05 23.06
CA SER A 331 -6.91 1.41 23.97
C SER A 331 -7.42 1.14 25.40
N THR A 332 -8.73 1.18 25.63
CA THR A 332 -9.32 1.06 26.98
C THR A 332 -10.12 -0.22 27.22
N ALA A 333 -9.97 -1.24 26.37
CA ALA A 333 -10.56 -2.56 26.58
C ALA A 333 -9.97 -3.24 27.83
N ARG A 334 -10.75 -4.10 28.47
CA ARG A 334 -10.37 -4.76 29.73
C ARG A 334 -10.51 -6.27 29.62
N ALA A 335 -9.69 -6.98 30.38
CA ALA A 335 -9.82 -8.42 30.49
C ALA A 335 -11.22 -8.80 31.02
N GLY A 336 -11.86 -9.76 30.36
CA GLY A 336 -13.23 -10.17 30.63
C GLY A 336 -14.31 -9.38 29.90
N ASP A 337 -13.97 -8.34 29.14
CA ASP A 337 -14.94 -7.65 28.30
C ASP A 337 -15.48 -8.56 27.19
N ALA A 338 -16.76 -8.39 26.88
CA ALA A 338 -17.34 -8.96 25.67
C ALA A 338 -16.85 -8.16 24.45
N LEU A 339 -16.61 -8.83 23.33
CA LEU A 339 -16.37 -8.22 22.03
C LEU A 339 -17.65 -8.35 21.18
N LEU A 340 -18.28 -7.22 20.92
CA LEU A 340 -19.45 -7.09 20.08
C LEU A 340 -19.04 -6.54 18.70
N LEU A 341 -19.63 -7.10 17.63
CA LEU A 341 -19.55 -6.55 16.28
C LEU A 341 -20.93 -6.04 15.87
N THR A 342 -21.01 -4.80 15.36
CA THR A 342 -22.22 -4.29 14.71
C THR A 342 -22.23 -4.67 13.23
N LYS A 343 -23.43 -4.77 12.65
CA LYS A 343 -23.70 -5.12 11.26
C LYS A 343 -23.08 -6.47 10.85
N TRP A 344 -22.21 -6.49 9.84
CA TRP A 344 -21.69 -7.70 9.20
C TRP A 344 -20.21 -7.53 8.83
N ALA A 345 -19.45 -8.62 8.80
CA ALA A 345 -18.10 -8.57 8.26
C ALA A 345 -18.11 -8.47 6.72
N GLY A 346 -17.12 -7.77 6.17
CA GLY A 346 -16.85 -7.69 4.74
C GLY A 346 -17.78 -6.77 3.93
N ILE A 347 -18.50 -5.84 4.56
CA ILE A 347 -19.47 -4.96 3.88
C ILE A 347 -18.83 -4.22 2.70
N GLU A 348 -17.82 -3.39 2.99
CA GLU A 348 -17.13 -2.61 1.96
C GLU A 348 -16.39 -3.52 0.96
N GLY A 349 -15.65 -4.52 1.46
CA GLY A 349 -14.87 -5.40 0.60
C GLY A 349 -15.74 -6.17 -0.40
N THR A 350 -16.95 -6.56 0.01
CA THR A 350 -17.94 -7.18 -0.87
C THR A 350 -18.35 -6.25 -1.99
N ALA A 351 -18.64 -4.98 -1.68
CA ALA A 351 -19.03 -3.99 -2.68
C ALA A 351 -17.88 -3.62 -3.63
N ILE A 352 -16.66 -3.46 -3.11
CA ILE A 352 -15.47 -3.20 -3.91
C ILE A 352 -15.24 -4.35 -4.90
N ILE A 353 -15.26 -5.60 -4.42
CA ILE A 353 -15.05 -6.76 -5.27
C ILE A 353 -16.18 -6.87 -6.31
N ALA A 354 -17.43 -6.59 -5.94
CA ALA A 354 -18.56 -6.58 -6.86
C ALA A 354 -18.42 -5.51 -7.96
N GLY A 355 -17.92 -4.31 -7.62
CA GLY A 355 -17.67 -3.24 -8.58
C GLY A 355 -16.54 -3.56 -9.55
N GLU A 356 -15.39 -4.00 -9.03
CA GLU A 356 -14.17 -4.19 -9.83
C GLU A 356 -14.16 -5.53 -10.59
N LYS A 357 -14.73 -6.59 -10.02
CA LYS A 357 -14.82 -7.93 -10.64
C LYS A 357 -16.22 -8.24 -11.13
N GLY A 358 -17.07 -7.22 -11.33
CA GLY A 358 -18.47 -7.38 -11.71
C GLY A 358 -18.68 -8.30 -12.92
N SER A 359 -18.01 -8.03 -14.05
CA SER A 359 -18.16 -8.86 -15.27
C SER A 359 -17.70 -10.31 -15.10
N LEU A 360 -16.80 -10.59 -14.15
CA LEU A 360 -16.40 -11.95 -13.80
C LEU A 360 -17.48 -12.62 -12.95
N LEU A 361 -17.89 -11.93 -11.88
CA LEU A 361 -18.89 -12.43 -10.95
C LEU A 361 -20.25 -12.64 -11.60
N GLU A 362 -20.65 -11.80 -12.56
CA GLU A 362 -21.89 -11.95 -13.32
C GLU A 362 -21.97 -13.30 -14.03
N LYS A 363 -20.84 -13.80 -14.56
CA LYS A 363 -20.78 -15.10 -15.24
C LYS A 363 -21.02 -16.27 -14.29
N PHE A 364 -20.58 -16.17 -13.04
CA PHE A 364 -20.64 -17.26 -12.06
C PHE A 364 -21.86 -17.16 -11.12
N MET A 365 -22.35 -15.95 -10.87
CA MET A 365 -23.32 -15.65 -9.81
C MET A 365 -24.56 -14.89 -10.29
N GLY A 366 -24.54 -14.33 -11.50
CA GLY A 366 -25.63 -13.57 -12.11
C GLY A 366 -25.62 -12.07 -11.76
N SER A 367 -26.20 -11.24 -12.65
CA SER A 367 -26.26 -9.78 -12.51
C SER A 367 -26.99 -9.32 -11.25
N ASP A 368 -28.09 -9.98 -10.88
CA ASP A 368 -28.87 -9.61 -9.70
C ASP A 368 -28.08 -9.78 -8.41
N PHE A 369 -27.20 -10.79 -8.37
CA PHE A 369 -26.32 -11.02 -7.22
C PHE A 369 -25.25 -9.93 -7.14
N VAL A 370 -24.59 -9.61 -8.26
CA VAL A 370 -23.55 -8.57 -8.32
C VAL A 370 -24.14 -7.20 -7.96
N GLY A 371 -25.34 -6.89 -8.45
CA GLY A 371 -26.05 -5.67 -8.11
C GLY A 371 -26.32 -5.53 -6.60
N ARG A 372 -26.76 -6.62 -5.94
CA ARG A 372 -26.95 -6.62 -4.47
C ARG A 372 -25.64 -6.49 -3.70
N ALA A 373 -24.59 -7.17 -4.14
CA ALA A 373 -23.27 -7.07 -3.50
C ALA A 373 -22.70 -5.64 -3.62
N ALA A 374 -22.84 -5.01 -4.78
CA ALA A 374 -22.42 -3.63 -5.00
C ALA A 374 -23.25 -2.62 -4.19
N SER A 375 -24.54 -2.89 -3.95
CA SER A 375 -25.40 -2.01 -3.15
C SER A 375 -25.10 -2.01 -1.65
N PHE A 376 -24.14 -2.82 -1.18
CA PHE A 376 -23.72 -2.80 0.23
C PHE A 376 -23.15 -1.45 0.68
N LEU A 377 -22.72 -0.59 -0.26
CA LEU A 377 -22.34 0.79 0.05
C LEU A 377 -23.52 1.70 0.42
N ASP A 378 -24.74 1.30 0.06
CA ASP A 378 -25.97 2.02 0.37
C ASP A 378 -26.72 1.37 1.54
N ASP A 379 -26.83 0.04 1.52
CA ASP A 379 -27.46 -0.77 2.56
C ASP A 379 -26.74 -2.13 2.65
N PRO A 380 -26.02 -2.41 3.76
CA PRO A 380 -26.08 -1.72 5.05
C PRO A 380 -25.31 -0.38 5.16
N GLY A 381 -24.48 -0.06 4.17
CA GLY A 381 -23.67 1.16 4.13
C GLY A 381 -22.40 1.08 4.96
N ILE A 382 -21.48 2.02 4.72
CA ILE A 382 -20.14 2.04 5.32
C ILE A 382 -20.02 2.95 6.56
N SER A 383 -21.12 3.52 7.04
CA SER A 383 -21.11 4.45 8.19
C SER A 383 -21.35 3.70 9.51
N VAL A 384 -20.59 4.00 10.56
CA VAL A 384 -20.79 3.49 11.93
C VAL A 384 -21.37 4.53 12.90
N LEU A 385 -21.61 5.76 12.42
CA LEU A 385 -22.13 6.85 13.25
C LEU A 385 -23.43 6.49 13.98
N ALA A 386 -24.40 5.86 13.29
CA ALA A 386 -25.66 5.46 13.91
C ALA A 386 -25.46 4.40 15.01
N ASP A 387 -24.54 3.47 14.78
CA ASP A 387 -24.18 2.38 15.68
C ASP A 387 -23.60 2.93 16.99
N SER A 388 -22.59 3.80 16.88
CA SER A 388 -21.95 4.47 18.02
C SER A 388 -22.94 5.37 18.75
N MET A 389 -23.78 6.12 18.02
CA MET A 389 -24.79 6.99 18.63
C MET A 389 -25.85 6.20 19.41
N ALA A 390 -26.33 5.07 18.88
CA ALA A 390 -27.30 4.22 19.57
C ALA A 390 -26.73 3.70 20.91
N LEU A 391 -25.50 3.18 20.88
CA LEU A 391 -24.82 2.67 22.08
C LEU A 391 -24.54 3.77 23.10
N THR A 392 -23.94 4.89 22.66
CA THR A 392 -23.57 5.98 23.58
C THR A 392 -24.80 6.66 24.16
N GLN A 393 -25.91 6.80 23.42
CA GLN A 393 -27.16 7.33 23.98
C GLN A 393 -27.77 6.38 25.01
N GLU A 394 -27.76 5.07 24.73
CA GLU A 394 -28.29 4.06 25.64
C GLU A 394 -27.56 4.08 26.98
N PHE A 395 -26.23 4.14 26.96
CA PHE A 395 -25.40 4.09 28.17
C PHE A 395 -25.05 5.46 28.77
N ALA A 396 -25.57 6.56 28.23
CA ALA A 396 -25.24 7.92 28.69
C ALA A 396 -25.43 8.13 30.21
N ARG A 397 -26.42 7.47 30.81
CA ARG A 397 -26.70 7.56 32.27
C ARG A 397 -25.78 6.70 33.12
N ASP A 398 -25.08 5.76 32.50
CA ASP A 398 -24.14 4.83 33.14
C ASP A 398 -22.69 5.32 33.00
N CYS A 399 -22.49 6.55 32.48
CA CYS A 399 -21.18 7.15 32.26
C CYS A 399 -21.16 8.53 32.96
N GLY A 400 -20.03 8.91 33.55
CA GLY A 400 -19.88 10.20 34.24
C GLY A 400 -18.87 10.18 35.39
N ALA A 401 -18.75 11.31 36.10
CA ALA A 401 -17.79 11.44 37.19
C ALA A 401 -18.06 10.41 38.31
N GLY A 402 -17.12 9.47 38.49
CA GLY A 402 -17.21 8.41 39.50
C GLY A 402 -18.02 7.19 39.10
N VAL A 403 -18.55 7.12 37.88
CA VAL A 403 -19.24 5.94 37.33
C VAL A 403 -18.41 5.37 36.18
N GLN A 404 -18.15 4.07 36.24
CA GLN A 404 -17.41 3.36 35.21
C GLN A 404 -18.36 3.06 34.04
N CYS A 405 -18.16 3.78 32.93
CA CYS A 405 -18.90 3.57 31.70
C CYS A 405 -18.78 2.10 31.27
N PRO A 406 -19.89 1.42 30.90
CA PRO A 406 -19.86 0.01 30.51
C PRO A 406 -19.32 -0.22 29.10
N LEU A 407 -19.29 0.83 28.26
CA LEU A 407 -18.58 0.84 26.99
C LEU A 407 -17.11 1.16 27.28
N HIS A 408 -16.23 0.20 27.04
CA HIS A 408 -14.82 0.32 27.44
C HIS A 408 -13.93 0.71 26.27
N ALA A 409 -14.15 0.18 25.08
CA ALA A 409 -13.44 0.59 23.87
C ALA A 409 -14.31 0.40 22.63
N MET A 410 -14.01 1.15 21.58
CA MET A 410 -14.66 1.03 20.26
C MET A 410 -13.62 1.20 19.17
N HIS A 411 -13.83 0.56 18.02
CA HIS A 411 -12.95 0.63 16.85
C HIS A 411 -13.79 0.35 15.60
N ASP A 412 -13.68 1.17 14.55
CA ASP A 412 -14.31 0.84 13.28
C ASP A 412 -13.51 -0.23 12.51
N VAL A 413 -14.17 -1.03 11.67
CA VAL A 413 -13.53 -2.21 11.07
C VAL A 413 -13.08 -1.93 9.64
N THR A 414 -11.92 -1.29 9.48
CA THR A 414 -11.36 -0.93 8.17
C THR A 414 -10.46 -2.02 7.57
N GLU A 415 -9.29 -1.66 7.05
CA GLU A 415 -8.36 -2.56 6.33
C GLU A 415 -7.93 -3.73 7.21
N GLY A 416 -7.95 -4.94 6.65
CA GLY A 416 -7.61 -6.17 7.39
C GLY A 416 -8.77 -6.71 8.23
N GLY A 417 -9.95 -6.08 8.16
CA GLY A 417 -11.21 -6.63 8.64
C GLY A 417 -11.30 -6.85 10.15
N VAL A 418 -12.26 -7.71 10.54
CA VAL A 418 -12.60 -7.99 11.96
C VAL A 418 -11.40 -8.50 12.75
N ALA A 419 -10.54 -9.32 12.14
CA ALA A 419 -9.37 -9.85 12.84
C ALA A 419 -8.37 -8.76 13.19
N THR A 420 -8.11 -7.83 12.26
CA THR A 420 -7.14 -6.75 12.47
C THR A 420 -7.66 -5.75 13.49
N GLY A 421 -8.92 -5.30 13.39
CA GLY A 421 -9.50 -4.41 14.41
C GLY A 421 -9.54 -5.02 15.82
N ALA A 422 -9.85 -6.32 15.94
CA ALA A 422 -9.79 -7.00 17.24
C ALA A 422 -8.35 -7.10 17.77
N TRP A 423 -7.37 -7.28 16.87
CA TRP A 423 -5.95 -7.31 17.21
C TRP A 423 -5.46 -5.94 17.70
N GLU A 424 -5.83 -4.87 17.00
CA GLU A 424 -5.49 -3.48 17.33
C GLU A 424 -6.07 -3.08 18.69
N MET A 425 -7.36 -3.31 18.94
CA MET A 425 -7.99 -3.04 20.24
C MET A 425 -7.28 -3.76 21.40
N ALA A 426 -6.97 -5.05 21.21
CA ALA A 426 -6.33 -5.86 22.24
C ALA A 426 -4.88 -5.44 22.50
N SER A 427 -4.12 -5.19 21.42
CA SER A 427 -2.75 -4.70 21.47
C SER A 427 -2.66 -3.34 22.16
N ALA A 428 -3.48 -2.38 21.74
CA ALA A 428 -3.51 -1.03 22.29
C ALA A 428 -3.91 -1.02 23.78
N SER A 429 -4.77 -1.96 24.18
CA SER A 429 -5.24 -2.10 25.57
C SER A 429 -4.33 -2.99 26.45
N GLY A 430 -3.31 -3.64 25.88
CA GLY A 430 -2.41 -4.54 26.62
C GLY A 430 -3.07 -5.81 27.14
N VAL A 431 -4.12 -6.29 26.49
CA VAL A 431 -4.86 -7.52 26.84
C VAL A 431 -4.84 -8.52 25.67
N GLY A 432 -5.33 -9.74 25.88
CA GLY A 432 -5.58 -10.67 24.77
C GLY A 432 -7.00 -10.58 24.26
N VAL A 433 -7.27 -11.32 23.18
CA VAL A 433 -8.60 -11.42 22.58
C VAL A 433 -8.83 -12.82 22.04
N ARG A 434 -10.04 -13.34 22.27
CA ARG A 434 -10.54 -14.56 21.67
C ARG A 434 -11.71 -14.22 20.74
N VAL A 435 -11.59 -14.57 19.46
CA VAL A 435 -12.64 -14.40 18.46
C VAL A 435 -13.22 -15.76 18.09
N TYR A 436 -14.54 -15.88 18.05
CA TYR A 436 -15.28 -17.06 17.57
C TYR A 436 -15.67 -16.84 16.11
N ALA A 437 -14.92 -17.40 15.16
CA ALA A 437 -15.13 -17.22 13.72
C ALA A 437 -16.56 -17.55 13.30
N ASP A 438 -17.13 -18.61 13.86
CA ASP A 438 -18.46 -19.12 13.49
C ASP A 438 -19.61 -18.20 13.98
N ARG A 439 -19.31 -17.23 14.85
CA ARG A 439 -20.27 -16.22 15.32
C ARG A 439 -20.21 -14.93 14.53
N VAL A 440 -19.16 -14.70 13.73
CA VAL A 440 -19.02 -13.47 12.96
C VAL A 440 -20.11 -13.44 11.86
N PRO A 441 -21.05 -12.49 11.89
CA PRO A 441 -22.15 -12.44 10.94
C PRO A 441 -21.66 -12.06 9.54
N LEU A 442 -22.15 -12.78 8.53
CA LEU A 442 -21.90 -12.54 7.11
C LEU A 442 -23.22 -12.46 6.34
N LEU A 443 -23.27 -11.58 5.35
CA LEU A 443 -24.33 -11.62 4.35
C LEU A 443 -24.04 -12.72 3.30
N PRO A 444 -25.08 -13.30 2.66
CA PRO A 444 -24.91 -14.38 1.68
C PRO A 444 -23.98 -14.01 0.53
N GLU A 445 -24.01 -12.75 0.09
CA GLU A 445 -23.16 -12.19 -0.95
C GLU A 445 -21.67 -12.26 -0.56
N THR A 446 -21.32 -11.76 0.63
CA THR A 446 -19.97 -11.82 1.18
C THR A 446 -19.47 -13.25 1.25
N ASN A 447 -20.27 -14.17 1.81
CA ASN A 447 -19.88 -15.57 1.97
C ASN A 447 -19.60 -16.24 0.61
N ARG A 448 -20.45 -16.02 -0.40
CA ARG A 448 -20.26 -16.58 -1.75
C ARG A 448 -19.04 -15.98 -2.45
N ILE A 449 -18.80 -14.68 -2.32
CA ILE A 449 -17.64 -14.01 -2.90
C ILE A 449 -16.35 -14.53 -2.25
N CYS A 450 -16.29 -14.60 -0.92
CA CYS A 450 -15.13 -15.14 -0.21
C CYS A 450 -14.86 -16.60 -0.61
N SER A 451 -15.91 -17.42 -0.69
CA SER A 451 -15.78 -18.82 -1.14
C SER A 451 -15.27 -18.94 -2.58
N HIS A 452 -15.69 -18.06 -3.49
CA HIS A 452 -15.28 -18.09 -4.89
C HIS A 452 -13.80 -17.73 -5.08
N PHE A 453 -13.32 -16.72 -4.37
CA PHE A 453 -11.94 -16.24 -4.48
C PHE A 453 -10.99 -16.89 -3.45
N GLY A 454 -11.50 -17.74 -2.55
CA GLY A 454 -10.70 -18.34 -1.47
C GLY A 454 -10.19 -17.32 -0.45
N LEU A 455 -11.02 -16.32 -0.14
CA LEU A 455 -10.71 -15.25 0.82
C LEU A 455 -11.09 -15.66 2.24
N ASP A 456 -10.35 -15.16 3.22
CA ASP A 456 -10.79 -15.23 4.62
C ASP A 456 -11.59 -13.97 4.97
N PHE A 457 -12.89 -14.14 5.28
CA PHE A 457 -13.78 -13.02 5.58
C PHE A 457 -13.34 -12.20 6.80
N LEU A 458 -12.51 -12.76 7.69
CA LEU A 458 -11.98 -12.04 8.84
C LEU A 458 -10.97 -10.95 8.45
N GLY A 459 -10.35 -11.09 7.27
CA GLY A 459 -9.35 -10.18 6.72
C GLY A 459 -9.88 -9.23 5.65
N LEU A 460 -11.19 -9.24 5.40
CA LEU A 460 -11.83 -8.44 4.37
C LEU A 460 -12.29 -7.09 4.95
N ILE A 461 -11.93 -5.99 4.29
CA ILE A 461 -12.33 -4.64 4.71
C ILE A 461 -13.84 -4.56 4.98
N SER A 462 -14.19 -4.06 6.15
CA SER A 462 -15.53 -4.16 6.72
C SER A 462 -16.11 -2.81 7.15
N SER A 463 -15.68 -1.71 6.52
CA SER A 463 -16.17 -0.37 6.87
C SER A 463 -17.69 -0.36 6.87
N GLY A 464 -18.28 0.25 7.89
CA GLY A 464 -19.71 0.14 8.21
C GLY A 464 -20.01 -0.75 9.41
N SER A 465 -19.04 -1.49 9.90
CA SER A 465 -19.14 -2.26 11.15
C SER A 465 -18.26 -1.67 12.24
N LEU A 466 -18.72 -1.76 13.48
CA LEU A 466 -18.04 -1.26 14.67
C LEU A 466 -17.75 -2.44 15.62
N LEU A 467 -16.52 -2.53 16.10
CA LEU A 467 -16.15 -3.38 17.23
C LEU A 467 -16.30 -2.61 18.52
N VAL A 468 -16.86 -3.28 19.54
CA VAL A 468 -17.12 -2.68 20.84
C VAL A 468 -16.67 -3.65 21.93
N ALA A 469 -15.75 -3.19 22.78
CA ALA A 469 -15.42 -3.82 24.04
C ALA A 469 -16.34 -3.26 25.13
N LEU A 470 -17.09 -4.13 25.80
CA LEU A 470 -18.03 -3.72 26.84
C LEU A 470 -18.11 -4.72 27.98
N ALA A 471 -18.52 -4.21 29.15
CA ALA A 471 -18.77 -5.05 30.31
C ALA A 471 -19.78 -6.17 29.97
N PRO A 472 -19.54 -7.44 30.35
CA PRO A 472 -20.44 -8.56 30.00
C PRO A 472 -21.90 -8.36 30.42
N ALA A 473 -22.13 -7.66 31.54
CA ALA A 473 -23.47 -7.34 32.03
C ALA A 473 -24.25 -6.35 31.14
N ALA A 474 -23.54 -5.57 30.31
CA ALA A 474 -24.14 -4.62 29.37
C ALA A 474 -24.46 -5.23 27.99
N LEU A 475 -23.91 -6.42 27.69
CA LEU A 475 -23.98 -7.04 26.36
C LEU A 475 -25.42 -7.21 25.84
N SER A 476 -26.31 -7.80 26.64
CA SER A 476 -27.70 -8.02 26.21
C SER A 476 -28.44 -6.71 25.94
N ARG A 477 -28.19 -5.68 26.75
CA ARG A 477 -28.81 -4.36 26.60
C ARG A 477 -28.28 -3.63 25.36
N ALA A 478 -26.97 -3.73 25.10
CA ALA A 478 -26.34 -3.19 23.90
C ALA A 478 -26.89 -3.84 22.62
N ILE A 479 -27.07 -5.17 22.60
CA ILE A 479 -27.67 -5.87 21.45
C ILE A 479 -29.12 -5.40 21.26
N SER A 480 -29.93 -5.37 22.31
CA SER A 480 -31.34 -4.94 22.20
C SER A 480 -31.49 -3.49 21.71
N CYS A 481 -30.66 -2.54 22.19
CA CYS A 481 -30.77 -1.15 21.73
C CYS A 481 -30.35 -0.99 20.25
N LEU A 482 -29.37 -1.76 19.79
CA LEU A 482 -28.96 -1.78 18.38
C LEU A 482 -30.06 -2.41 17.50
N GLU A 483 -30.66 -3.52 17.93
CA GLU A 483 -31.78 -4.15 17.24
C GLU A 483 -33.00 -3.23 17.12
N GLU A 484 -33.34 -2.49 18.19
CA GLU A 484 -34.40 -1.48 18.18
C GLU A 484 -34.11 -0.32 17.21
N ALA A 485 -32.82 0.01 17.01
CA ALA A 485 -32.36 0.96 16.01
C ALA A 485 -32.26 0.37 14.59
N GLY A 486 -32.59 -0.91 14.40
CA GLY A 486 -32.49 -1.61 13.11
C GLY A 486 -31.07 -2.00 12.72
N ILE A 487 -30.15 -2.07 13.68
CA ILE A 487 -28.73 -2.40 13.49
C ILE A 487 -28.48 -3.81 14.02
N ASN A 488 -28.01 -4.71 13.14
CA ASN A 488 -27.61 -6.06 13.57
C ASN A 488 -26.43 -5.96 14.55
N ALA A 489 -26.40 -6.81 15.57
CA ALA A 489 -25.31 -6.84 16.54
C ALA A 489 -25.05 -8.28 16.98
N THR A 490 -23.79 -8.68 17.11
CA THR A 490 -23.44 -10.06 17.46
C THR A 490 -22.24 -10.10 18.40
N HIS A 491 -22.36 -10.89 19.47
CA HIS A 491 -21.23 -11.22 20.34
C HIS A 491 -20.30 -12.19 19.61
N ILE A 492 -19.11 -11.71 19.25
CA ILE A 492 -18.15 -12.47 18.43
C ILE A 492 -16.93 -12.93 19.21
N GLY A 493 -16.74 -12.51 20.46
CA GLY A 493 -15.51 -12.79 21.18
C GLY A 493 -15.46 -12.23 22.58
N ASP A 494 -14.34 -12.44 23.25
CA ASP A 494 -14.10 -11.96 24.61
C ASP A 494 -12.63 -11.51 24.74
N PHE A 495 -12.38 -10.42 25.46
CA PHE A 495 -11.02 -10.00 25.83
C PHE A 495 -10.50 -10.82 27.00
N THR A 496 -9.22 -11.20 26.98
CA THR A 496 -8.62 -12.16 27.92
C THR A 496 -7.47 -11.55 28.72
N GLU A 497 -7.18 -12.10 29.89
CA GLU A 497 -6.08 -11.64 30.76
C GLU A 497 -4.69 -11.91 30.16
N ASN A 498 -4.51 -13.07 29.53
CA ASN A 498 -3.28 -13.37 28.82
C ASN A 498 -3.28 -12.58 27.51
N CYS A 499 -2.18 -11.89 27.15
CA CYS A 499 -1.97 -11.19 25.87
C CYS A 499 -1.88 -12.14 24.65
N GLU A 500 -2.80 -13.10 24.59
CA GLU A 500 -2.92 -14.11 23.54
C GLU A 500 -3.98 -13.66 22.52
N TYR A 501 -3.75 -13.97 21.25
CA TYR A 501 -4.67 -13.66 20.15
C TYR A 501 -5.19 -14.98 19.58
N VAL A 502 -6.40 -15.36 19.99
CA VAL A 502 -6.95 -16.70 19.77
C VAL A 502 -8.13 -16.65 18.81
N LEU A 503 -8.12 -17.54 17.83
CA LEU A 503 -9.27 -17.82 16.98
C LEU A 503 -9.88 -19.16 17.35
N ILE A 504 -11.19 -19.20 17.57
CA ILE A 504 -11.97 -20.44 17.64
C ILE A 504 -12.77 -20.57 16.35
N ARG A 505 -12.52 -21.63 15.58
CA ARG A 505 -13.23 -21.93 14.32
C ARG A 505 -13.61 -23.41 14.32
N ASN A 506 -14.90 -23.71 14.14
CA ASN A 506 -15.47 -25.05 14.23
C ASN A 506 -15.11 -25.80 15.53
N GLY A 507 -14.99 -25.07 16.64
CA GLY A 507 -14.59 -25.62 17.95
C GLY A 507 -13.09 -25.89 18.11
N GLU A 508 -12.28 -25.67 17.08
CA GLU A 508 -10.82 -25.79 17.15
C GLU A 508 -10.19 -24.44 17.50
N SER A 509 -9.18 -24.47 18.37
CA SER A 509 -8.42 -23.29 18.77
C SER A 509 -7.18 -23.12 17.89
N GLY A 510 -6.98 -21.91 17.39
CA GLY A 510 -5.81 -21.51 16.61
C GLY A 510 -5.39 -20.07 16.94
N VAL A 511 -4.41 -19.57 16.19
CA VAL A 511 -3.94 -18.19 16.30
C VAL A 511 -4.87 -17.28 15.48
N LEU A 512 -5.25 -16.13 16.04
CA LEU A 512 -5.96 -15.10 15.28
C LEU A 512 -5.08 -14.64 14.11
N PRO A 513 -5.51 -14.78 12.84
CA PRO A 513 -4.69 -14.42 11.70
C PRO A 513 -4.39 -12.92 11.69
N ARG A 514 -3.18 -12.57 11.24
CA ARG A 514 -2.81 -11.19 10.93
C ARG A 514 -2.84 -10.99 9.43
N PHE A 515 -3.48 -9.92 8.99
CA PHE A 515 -3.57 -9.53 7.58
C PHE A 515 -2.70 -8.29 7.37
N HIS A 516 -1.52 -8.47 6.77
CA HIS A 516 -0.63 -7.35 6.42
C HIS A 516 -1.11 -6.56 5.19
N SER A 517 -2.09 -7.09 4.47
CA SER A 517 -2.76 -6.47 3.33
C SER A 517 -4.18 -7.00 3.31
N ASP A 518 -5.13 -6.15 2.93
CA ASP A 518 -6.53 -6.56 2.85
C ASP A 518 -6.77 -7.72 1.87
N GLU A 519 -7.73 -8.58 2.20
CA GLU A 519 -8.15 -9.70 1.35
C GLU A 519 -8.75 -9.22 0.00
N VAL A 520 -9.25 -7.98 -0.09
CA VAL A 520 -9.63 -7.35 -1.37
C VAL A 520 -8.48 -7.43 -2.38
N ILE A 521 -7.22 -7.23 -1.96
CA ILE A 521 -6.07 -7.26 -2.87
C ILE A 521 -5.88 -8.66 -3.49
N ARG A 522 -6.15 -9.72 -2.74
CA ARG A 522 -6.11 -11.10 -3.26
C ARG A 522 -7.20 -11.32 -4.30
N ALA A 523 -8.40 -10.77 -4.08
CA ALA A 523 -9.48 -10.80 -5.07
C ALA A 523 -9.08 -10.05 -6.36
N MET A 524 -8.41 -8.90 -6.24
CA MET A 524 -7.95 -8.12 -7.40
C MET A 524 -6.91 -8.86 -8.24
N LYS A 525 -6.00 -9.60 -7.59
CA LYS A 525 -4.96 -10.41 -8.26
C LYS A 525 -5.50 -11.68 -8.93
N PHE A 526 -6.74 -12.08 -8.65
CA PHE A 526 -7.34 -13.25 -9.27
C PHE A 526 -7.50 -13.04 -10.78
N GLN A 527 -6.81 -13.90 -11.55
CA GLN A 527 -6.95 -14.03 -13.00
C GLN A 527 -7.82 -15.27 -13.28
N ALA A 528 -8.86 -15.08 -14.10
CA ALA A 528 -9.89 -16.06 -14.38
C ALA A 528 -9.43 -17.19 -15.31
#